data_AF-A0A151BEH7-F1
#
_entry.id   AF-A0A151BEH7-F1
#
_cell.length_a   1.000
_cell.length_b   1.000
_cell.length_c   1.000
_cell.angle_alpha   90.00
_cell.angle_beta   90.00
_cell.angle_gamma   90.00
#
_symmetry.space_group_name_H-M   'P 1'
#
loop_
_entity.id
_entity.type
_entity.pdbx_description
1 polymer ?
#
loop_
_entity_poly.entity_id
_entity_poly.type
_entity_poly.pdbx_seq_one_letter_code
_entity_poly.pdbx_strand_id
1 'polypeptide(L)'
;MKKIKQEIPDIILCGAIPAQKTEIIERNPITGKIYGEDETWEMALDPGKWGIDLSKEELQEKIGEKLGWDYKTEARYPDITNPEFQELLLSWAKKQIDLGIDAIWIDLLFKQAVFFYRITGDPHHQAVKESYEAACKIVDEIHRYGQLRGRYIYVGSWATPILLPYDAPDLDFVTYVPTSEEVFNRRFDEDGWDEAVEEIRRGFGDVLILAFLDSGPTVRSPLGVFSQNLTSTEQREFLRLADEFLQERGVVFAYPVHGMWMGDEATILSYRKSRMYDSLAPEFETYETIRELAQRKGGG
;
A
#
# COMPACT_ATOMS: atom_id res chain seq x y z
N MET A 1 20.28 5.43 -1.10
CA MET A 1 19.69 6.69 -0.60
C MET A 1 20.67 7.86 -0.68
N LYS A 2 21.81 7.87 0.05
CA LYS A 2 22.78 9.00 -0.03
C LYS A 2 23.21 9.39 -1.44
N LYS A 3 23.55 8.41 -2.30
CA LYS A 3 23.94 8.67 -3.69
C LYS A 3 22.79 9.28 -4.51
N ILE A 4 21.58 8.74 -4.38
CA ILE A 4 20.38 9.26 -5.07
C ILE A 4 20.12 10.72 -4.65
N LYS A 5 20.14 11.01 -3.35
CA LYS A 5 19.96 12.39 -2.84
C LYS A 5 21.14 13.32 -3.16
N GLN A 6 22.33 12.81 -3.48
CA GLN A 6 23.42 13.64 -3.99
C GLN A 6 23.20 14.03 -5.46
N GLU A 7 22.63 13.12 -6.25
CA GLU A 7 22.33 13.34 -7.66
C GLU A 7 21.05 14.18 -7.86
N ILE A 8 20.04 13.99 -6.99
CA ILE A 8 18.75 14.69 -7.03
C ILE A 8 18.40 15.13 -5.60
N PRO A 9 18.90 16.29 -5.12
CA PRO A 9 18.75 16.71 -3.73
C PRO A 9 17.31 16.84 -3.24
N ASP A 10 16.43 17.34 -4.10
CA ASP A 10 15.03 17.64 -3.75
C ASP A 10 14.09 16.44 -3.91
N ILE A 11 14.61 15.25 -4.26
CA ILE A 11 13.79 14.05 -4.40
C ILE A 11 13.24 13.60 -3.04
N ILE A 12 11.93 13.39 -3.00
CA ILE A 12 11.23 12.72 -1.91
C ILE A 12 11.30 11.21 -2.17
N LEU A 13 11.89 10.48 -1.23
CA LEU A 13 11.97 9.02 -1.31
C LEU A 13 10.93 8.42 -0.36
N CYS A 14 9.95 7.73 -0.93
CA CYS A 14 8.95 6.99 -0.17
C CYS A 14 9.36 5.53 -0.05
N GLY A 15 9.53 5.06 1.19
CA GLY A 15 9.61 3.65 1.53
C GLY A 15 8.22 3.04 1.64
N ALA A 16 8.10 1.72 1.48
CA ALA A 16 6.87 0.99 1.74
C ALA A 16 7.12 -0.09 2.81
N ILE A 17 6.13 -0.34 3.66
CA ILE A 17 6.12 -1.45 4.62
C ILE A 17 4.75 -2.12 4.66
N PRO A 18 4.67 -3.46 4.77
CA PRO A 18 3.39 -4.16 4.85
C PRO A 18 2.89 -4.26 6.30
N ALA A 19 1.69 -3.77 6.61
CA ALA A 19 1.04 -4.08 7.89
C ALA A 19 0.28 -5.41 7.86
N GLN A 20 0.08 -5.99 6.68
CA GLN A 20 -0.71 -7.21 6.45
C GLN A 20 0.10 -8.51 6.45
N LYS A 21 1.43 -8.44 6.57
CA LYS A 21 2.29 -9.60 6.35
C LYS A 21 3.48 -9.62 7.31
N THR A 22 3.64 -10.75 7.98
CA THR A 22 4.86 -11.15 8.67
C THR A 22 5.28 -12.50 8.13
N GLU A 23 6.52 -12.63 7.64
CA GLU A 23 7.05 -13.93 7.20
C GLU A 23 7.08 -14.92 8.38
N ILE A 24 6.99 -16.23 8.12
CA ILE A 24 7.05 -17.26 9.20
C ILE A 24 8.32 -17.17 10.04
N ILE A 25 9.41 -16.70 9.44
CA ILE A 25 10.67 -16.36 10.09
C ILE A 25 10.99 -14.92 9.69
N GLU A 26 11.00 -14.03 10.67
CA GLU A 26 11.13 -12.60 10.42
C GLU A 26 12.28 -12.00 11.24
N ARG A 27 12.90 -10.93 10.73
CA ARG A 27 14.03 -10.28 11.36
C ARG A 27 13.72 -8.82 11.66
N ASN A 28 13.91 -8.42 12.91
CA ASN A 28 13.97 -7.00 13.26
C ASN A 28 15.29 -6.41 12.71
N PRO A 29 15.25 -5.47 11.74
CA PRO A 29 16.44 -4.95 11.10
C PRO A 29 17.26 -3.98 11.98
N ILE A 30 16.73 -3.57 13.13
CA ILE A 30 17.41 -2.69 14.08
C ILE A 30 18.15 -3.52 15.13
N THR A 31 17.47 -4.45 15.79
CA THR A 31 18.05 -5.26 16.88
C THR A 31 18.78 -6.50 16.37
N GLY A 32 18.41 -6.99 15.18
CA GLY A 32 18.89 -8.25 14.63
C GLY A 32 18.21 -9.49 15.22
N LYS A 33 17.22 -9.33 16.13
CA LYS A 33 16.40 -10.45 16.62
C LYS A 33 15.73 -11.15 15.44
N ILE A 34 15.80 -12.47 15.44
CA ILE A 34 15.06 -13.34 14.52
C ILE A 34 13.88 -13.90 15.32
N TYR A 35 12.67 -13.70 14.81
CA TYR A 35 11.45 -14.29 15.34
C TYR A 35 11.22 -15.62 14.62
N GLY A 36 11.08 -16.69 15.40
CA GLY A 36 10.76 -18.01 14.87
C GLY A 36 9.27 -18.18 14.56
N GLU A 37 8.91 -19.36 14.08
CA GLU A 37 7.52 -19.71 13.75
C GLU A 37 6.59 -19.56 14.96
N ASP A 38 6.96 -20.00 16.16
CA ASP A 38 6.09 -19.84 17.33
C ASP A 38 5.85 -18.35 17.66
N GLU A 39 6.89 -17.52 17.59
CA GLU A 39 6.79 -16.08 17.90
C GLU A 39 5.95 -15.33 16.85
N THR A 40 6.13 -15.63 15.56
CA THR A 40 5.31 -15.01 14.51
C THR A 40 3.87 -15.52 14.56
N TRP A 41 3.61 -16.69 15.17
CA TRP A 41 2.25 -17.19 15.40
C TRP A 41 1.59 -16.40 16.52
N GLU A 42 2.29 -16.11 17.62
CA GLU A 42 1.77 -15.26 18.70
C GLU A 42 1.46 -13.83 18.24
N MET A 43 2.19 -13.33 17.23
CA MET A 43 1.88 -12.06 16.58
C MET A 43 0.69 -12.10 15.63
N ALA A 44 0.26 -13.28 15.18
CA ALA A 44 -0.80 -13.42 14.19
C ALA A 44 -2.17 -13.05 14.77
N LEU A 45 -3.01 -12.43 13.94
CA LEU A 45 -4.34 -11.98 14.32
C LEU A 45 -5.22 -13.14 14.79
N ASP A 46 -5.61 -13.06 16.06
CA ASP A 46 -6.62 -13.91 16.69
C ASP A 46 -7.87 -13.08 17.02
N PRO A 47 -8.99 -13.29 16.31
CA PRO A 47 -10.21 -12.54 16.55
C PRO A 47 -10.94 -13.00 17.83
N GLY A 48 -10.63 -14.20 18.34
CA GLY A 48 -11.21 -14.78 19.55
C GLY A 48 -10.93 -13.96 20.80
N LYS A 49 -9.83 -13.17 20.82
CA LYS A 49 -9.52 -12.27 21.94
C LYS A 49 -10.57 -11.16 22.16
N TRP A 50 -11.41 -10.89 21.16
CA TRP A 50 -12.55 -9.98 21.27
C TRP A 50 -13.91 -10.70 21.27
N GLY A 51 -13.93 -12.03 21.46
CA GLY A 51 -15.16 -12.83 21.49
C GLY A 51 -15.84 -13.00 20.14
N ILE A 52 -15.12 -12.79 19.04
CA ILE A 52 -15.63 -13.04 17.68
C ILE A 52 -15.57 -14.54 17.40
N ASP A 53 -16.68 -15.12 16.96
CA ASP A 53 -16.82 -16.55 16.62
C ASP A 53 -16.18 -16.87 15.26
N LEU A 54 -14.85 -16.81 15.23
CA LEU A 54 -13.99 -17.17 14.09
C LEU A 54 -12.67 -17.66 14.67
N SER A 55 -12.18 -18.83 14.27
CA SER A 55 -10.89 -19.31 14.78
C SER A 55 -9.72 -18.53 14.16
N LYS A 56 -8.60 -18.50 14.88
CA LYS A 56 -7.35 -17.91 14.39
C LYS A 56 -6.90 -18.58 13.10
N GLU A 57 -6.92 -19.90 13.03
CA GLU A 57 -6.55 -20.69 11.86
C GLU A 57 -7.46 -20.40 10.66
N GLU A 58 -8.78 -20.37 10.88
CA GLU A 58 -9.74 -20.08 9.79
C GLU A 58 -9.55 -18.67 9.24
N LEU A 59 -9.27 -17.68 10.11
CA LEU A 59 -8.95 -16.33 9.68
C LEU A 59 -7.66 -16.29 8.86
N GLN A 60 -6.58 -16.91 9.35
CA GLN A 60 -5.28 -16.89 8.68
C GLN A 60 -5.33 -17.61 7.33
N GLU A 61 -6.07 -18.71 7.22
CA GLU A 61 -6.30 -19.43 5.96
C GLU A 61 -7.03 -18.55 4.94
N LYS A 62 -8.19 -17.96 5.31
CA LYS A 62 -8.96 -17.10 4.41
C LYS A 62 -8.19 -15.87 3.95
N ILE A 63 -7.41 -15.26 4.82
CA ILE A 63 -6.60 -14.10 4.47
C ILE A 63 -5.42 -14.51 3.57
N GLY A 64 -4.74 -15.61 3.89
CA GLY A 64 -3.65 -16.15 3.08
C GLY A 64 -4.11 -16.49 1.66
N GLU A 65 -5.22 -17.22 1.52
CA GLU A 65 -5.81 -17.53 0.21
C GLU A 65 -6.09 -16.26 -0.61
N LYS A 66 -6.63 -15.23 0.05
CA LYS A 66 -6.97 -13.96 -0.60
C LYS A 66 -5.73 -13.15 -1.03
N LEU A 67 -4.69 -13.17 -0.21
CA LEU A 67 -3.47 -12.39 -0.43
C LEU A 67 -2.38 -13.19 -1.19
N GLY A 68 -2.62 -14.47 -1.45
CA GLY A 68 -1.79 -15.32 -2.30
C GLY A 68 -0.62 -15.98 -1.57
N TRP A 69 -0.79 -16.36 -0.30
CA TRP A 69 0.23 -17.08 0.46
C TRP A 69 -0.36 -18.17 1.36
N ASP A 70 0.42 -19.22 1.64
CA ASP A 70 0.08 -20.21 2.67
C ASP A 70 0.50 -19.72 4.07
N TYR A 71 -0.46 -19.61 4.99
CA TYR A 71 -0.19 -19.11 6.35
C TYR A 71 0.67 -20.03 7.23
N LYS A 72 0.78 -21.31 6.85
CA LYS A 72 1.58 -22.29 7.58
C LYS A 72 3.03 -22.29 7.16
N THR A 73 3.31 -21.93 5.91
CA THR A 73 4.64 -22.13 5.31
C THR A 73 5.28 -20.85 4.79
N GLU A 74 4.52 -19.79 4.58
CA GLU A 74 5.01 -18.54 4.00
C GLU A 74 4.87 -17.38 4.97
N ALA A 75 3.64 -16.94 5.29
CA ALA A 75 3.43 -15.71 6.04
C ALA A 75 2.07 -15.60 6.73
N ARG A 76 2.01 -14.81 7.79
CA ARG A 76 0.81 -14.61 8.60
C ARG A 76 0.32 -13.18 8.52
N TYR A 77 -0.99 -13.01 8.67
CA TYR A 77 -1.59 -11.71 8.86
C TYR A 77 -1.46 -11.32 10.34
N PRO A 78 -0.63 -10.31 10.65
CA PRO A 78 -0.32 -9.95 12.02
C PRO A 78 -1.45 -9.15 12.66
N ASP A 79 -1.47 -9.16 13.99
CA ASP A 79 -2.38 -8.38 14.81
C ASP A 79 -1.80 -6.97 15.07
N ILE A 80 -2.42 -5.93 14.51
CA ILE A 80 -1.93 -4.56 14.68
C ILE A 80 -1.94 -4.11 16.15
N THR A 81 -2.71 -4.75 17.04
CA THR A 81 -2.72 -4.43 18.47
C THR A 81 -1.67 -5.20 19.27
N ASN A 82 -0.98 -6.19 18.68
CA ASN A 82 0.06 -6.96 19.36
C ASN A 82 1.31 -6.08 19.54
N PRO A 83 1.81 -5.86 20.77
CA PRO A 83 2.93 -4.95 21.02
C PRO A 83 4.24 -5.40 20.38
N GLU A 84 4.51 -6.71 20.27
CA GLU A 84 5.72 -7.20 19.62
C GLU A 84 5.66 -6.97 18.10
N PHE A 85 4.47 -7.16 17.49
CA PHE A 85 4.29 -6.81 16.09
C PHE A 85 4.38 -5.30 15.85
N GLN A 86 3.81 -4.47 16.72
CA GLN A 86 3.97 -3.01 16.63
C GLN A 86 5.46 -2.63 16.65
N GLU A 87 6.24 -3.20 17.55
CA GLU A 87 7.70 -2.97 17.61
C GLU A 87 8.39 -3.39 16.30
N LEU A 88 8.04 -4.56 15.78
CA LEU A 88 8.59 -5.09 14.54
C LEU A 88 8.25 -4.21 13.33
N LEU A 89 6.98 -3.87 13.12
CA LEU A 89 6.52 -2.99 12.04
C LEU A 89 7.23 -1.62 12.09
N LEU A 90 7.30 -1.03 13.29
CA LEU A 90 8.02 0.23 13.50
C LEU A 90 9.51 0.10 13.24
N SER A 91 10.11 -1.05 13.54
CA SER A 91 11.55 -1.26 13.28
C SER A 91 11.87 -1.23 11.78
N TRP A 92 10.96 -1.69 10.92
CA TRP A 92 11.10 -1.56 9.48
C TRP A 92 11.06 -0.09 9.04
N ALA A 93 10.05 0.68 9.48
CA ALA A 93 9.95 2.11 9.19
C ALA A 93 11.18 2.88 9.67
N LYS A 94 11.55 2.70 10.94
CA LYS A 94 12.70 3.36 11.59
C LYS A 94 14.01 3.05 10.87
N LYS A 95 14.20 1.80 10.44
CA LYS A 95 15.39 1.43 9.66
C LYS A 95 15.44 2.19 8.33
N GLN A 96 14.33 2.30 7.62
CA GLN A 96 14.28 3.06 6.37
C GLN A 96 14.53 4.55 6.61
N ILE A 97 13.94 5.15 7.66
CA ILE A 97 14.17 6.55 8.06
C ILE A 97 15.65 6.81 8.31
N ASP A 98 16.31 5.91 9.03
CA ASP A 98 17.75 5.97 9.31
C ASP A 98 18.62 5.85 8.05
N LEU A 99 18.10 5.20 7.00
CA LEU A 99 18.74 5.12 5.69
C LEU A 99 18.45 6.34 4.81
N GLY A 100 17.57 7.25 5.23
CA GLY A 100 17.39 8.57 4.61
C GLY A 100 16.17 8.71 3.70
N ILE A 101 15.13 7.88 3.85
CA ILE A 101 13.83 8.14 3.21
C ILE A 101 13.19 9.40 3.79
N ASP A 102 12.19 9.95 3.09
CA ASP A 102 11.43 11.13 3.50
C ASP A 102 9.95 10.82 3.76
N ALA A 103 9.47 9.69 3.23
CA ALA A 103 8.10 9.26 3.40
C ALA A 103 8.00 7.74 3.64
N ILE A 104 6.98 7.30 4.38
CA ILE A 104 6.60 5.90 4.56
C ILE A 104 5.16 5.72 4.08
N TRP A 105 4.95 4.78 3.16
CA TRP A 105 3.63 4.25 2.84
C TRP A 105 3.42 2.90 3.54
N ILE A 106 2.31 2.75 4.25
CA ILE A 106 2.03 1.55 5.05
C ILE A 106 0.86 0.82 4.40
N ASP A 107 1.17 -0.34 3.85
CA ASP A 107 0.19 -1.14 3.14
C ASP A 107 -0.81 -1.75 4.12
N LEU A 108 -2.09 -1.67 3.77
CA LEU A 108 -3.23 -2.21 4.52
C LEU A 108 -3.28 -1.88 6.03
N LEU A 109 -2.68 -0.78 6.47
CA LEU A 109 -2.58 -0.40 7.90
C LEU A 109 -3.91 -0.46 8.66
N PHE A 110 -4.97 0.13 8.09
CA PHE A 110 -6.30 0.20 8.72
C PHE A 110 -7.21 -0.98 8.34
N LYS A 111 -6.70 -1.95 7.56
CA LYS A 111 -7.53 -3.03 7.00
C LYS A 111 -8.10 -3.95 8.07
N GLN A 112 -7.38 -4.17 9.16
CA GLN A 112 -7.86 -4.98 10.29
C GLN A 112 -9.13 -4.37 10.92
N ALA A 113 -9.17 -3.05 11.14
CA ALA A 113 -10.35 -2.38 11.68
C ALA A 113 -11.55 -2.50 10.74
N VAL A 114 -11.34 -2.25 9.45
CA VAL A 114 -12.40 -2.40 8.43
C VAL A 114 -12.88 -3.85 8.30
N PHE A 115 -11.98 -4.81 8.42
CA PHE A 115 -12.32 -6.24 8.44
C PHE A 115 -13.24 -6.58 9.63
N PHE A 116 -12.90 -6.12 10.83
CA PHE A 116 -13.75 -6.35 12.00
C PHE A 116 -15.09 -5.64 11.92
N TYR A 117 -15.14 -4.44 11.33
CA TYR A 117 -16.41 -3.77 11.10
C TYR A 117 -17.32 -4.62 10.22
N ARG A 118 -16.78 -5.19 9.13
CA ARG A 118 -17.56 -6.04 8.22
C ARG A 118 -18.05 -7.34 8.86
N ILE A 119 -17.26 -7.94 9.76
CA ILE A 119 -17.65 -9.18 10.44
C ILE A 119 -18.71 -8.93 11.51
N THR A 120 -18.51 -7.89 12.32
CA THR A 120 -19.37 -7.61 13.47
C THR A 120 -20.63 -6.83 13.09
N GLY A 121 -20.58 -6.11 11.96
CA GLY A 121 -21.62 -5.16 11.56
C GLY A 121 -21.67 -3.90 12.43
N ASP A 122 -20.76 -3.77 13.40
CA ASP A 122 -20.75 -2.69 14.39
C ASP A 122 -19.41 -1.93 14.30
N PRO A 123 -19.41 -0.68 13.80
CA PRO A 123 -18.18 0.09 13.70
C PRO A 123 -17.62 0.48 15.08
N HIS A 124 -18.42 0.41 16.14
CA HIS A 124 -18.03 0.69 17.52
C HIS A 124 -17.66 -0.57 18.33
N HIS A 125 -17.66 -1.74 17.69
CA HIS A 125 -17.19 -2.97 18.32
C HIS A 125 -15.74 -2.80 18.81
N GLN A 126 -15.41 -3.36 19.98
CA GLN A 126 -14.10 -3.19 20.62
C GLN A 126 -12.94 -3.55 19.69
N ALA A 127 -13.06 -4.65 18.93
CA ALA A 127 -12.06 -5.06 17.94
C ALA A 127 -11.79 -4.01 16.85
N VAL A 128 -12.83 -3.28 16.39
CA VAL A 128 -12.70 -2.22 15.39
C VAL A 128 -11.94 -1.03 16.00
N LYS A 129 -12.42 -0.58 17.17
CA LYS A 129 -11.85 0.57 17.88
C LYS A 129 -10.38 0.35 18.22
N GLU A 130 -10.04 -0.75 18.87
CA GLU A 130 -8.66 -1.04 19.28
C GLU A 130 -7.72 -1.22 18.08
N SER A 131 -8.19 -1.84 17.00
CA SER A 131 -7.40 -1.97 15.77
C SER A 131 -7.15 -0.61 15.11
N TYR A 132 -8.15 0.28 15.12
CA TYR A 132 -8.04 1.64 14.59
C TYR A 132 -7.05 2.47 15.42
N GLU A 133 -7.21 2.49 16.75
CA GLU A 133 -6.33 3.23 17.66
C GLU A 133 -4.88 2.73 17.58
N ALA A 134 -4.69 1.41 17.47
CA ALA A 134 -3.37 0.82 17.28
C ALA A 134 -2.72 1.25 15.96
N ALA A 135 -3.49 1.30 14.87
CA ALA A 135 -3.02 1.80 13.58
C ALA A 135 -2.63 3.29 13.64
N CYS A 136 -3.45 4.15 14.27
CA CYS A 136 -3.10 5.56 14.49
C CYS A 136 -1.80 5.71 15.27
N LYS A 137 -1.61 4.91 16.33
CA LYS A 137 -0.38 4.94 17.14
C LYS A 137 0.88 4.60 16.33
N ILE A 138 0.78 3.75 15.30
CA ILE A 138 1.91 3.48 14.38
C ILE A 138 2.30 4.74 13.61
N VAL A 139 1.31 5.48 13.11
CA VAL A 139 1.52 6.76 12.40
C VAL A 139 2.20 7.78 13.32
N ASP A 140 1.61 8.01 14.50
CA ASP A 140 2.13 8.96 15.49
C ASP A 140 3.58 8.65 15.88
N GLU A 141 3.93 7.37 16.05
CA GLU A 141 5.26 6.94 16.45
C GLU A 141 6.28 7.11 15.31
N ILE A 142 5.88 7.00 14.04
CA ILE A 142 6.74 7.29 12.89
C ILE A 142 7.04 8.78 12.81
N HIS A 143 6.03 9.64 12.95
CA HIS A 143 6.24 11.09 13.01
C HIS A 143 7.14 11.48 14.18
N ARG A 144 6.86 10.96 15.38
CA ARG A 144 7.68 11.20 16.58
C ARG A 144 9.12 10.75 16.36
N TYR A 145 9.33 9.59 15.76
CA TYR A 145 10.68 9.11 15.45
C TYR A 145 11.39 10.01 14.45
N GLY A 146 10.71 10.46 13.40
CA GLY A 146 11.22 11.45 12.46
C GLY A 146 11.69 12.72 13.17
N GLN A 147 10.85 13.29 14.03
CA GLN A 147 11.14 14.50 14.80
C GLN A 147 12.39 14.31 15.68
N LEU A 148 12.54 13.16 16.34
CA LEU A 148 13.75 12.82 17.10
C LEU A 148 15.02 12.76 16.26
N ARG A 149 14.89 12.48 14.96
CA ARG A 149 15.99 12.52 13.98
C ARG A 149 16.13 13.88 13.29
N GLY A 150 15.37 14.90 13.73
CA GLY A 150 15.39 16.25 13.19
C GLY A 150 14.79 16.36 11.79
N ARG A 151 13.86 15.47 11.43
CA ARG A 151 13.25 15.42 10.09
C ARG A 151 11.74 15.25 10.20
N TYR A 152 11.00 15.88 9.30
CA TYR A 152 9.60 15.52 9.07
C TYR A 152 9.55 14.30 8.15
N ILE A 153 8.75 13.29 8.50
CA ILE A 153 8.57 12.08 7.70
C ILE A 153 7.11 12.03 7.28
N TYR A 154 6.84 12.09 5.98
CA TYR A 154 5.47 11.98 5.49
C TYR A 154 4.96 10.55 5.66
N VAL A 155 3.76 10.35 6.19
CA VAL A 155 3.17 9.03 6.39
C VAL A 155 1.89 8.92 5.57
N GLY A 156 1.77 7.83 4.81
CA GLY A 156 0.57 7.57 4.03
C GLY A 156 0.14 6.11 4.08
N SER A 157 -1.10 5.89 3.70
CA SER A 157 -1.74 4.57 3.66
C SER A 157 -2.94 4.63 2.70
N TRP A 158 -3.65 3.53 2.51
CA TRP A 158 -4.96 3.53 1.87
C TRP A 158 -5.95 4.48 2.54
N ALA A 159 -6.83 5.08 1.74
CA ALA A 159 -7.92 5.94 2.21
C ALA A 159 -9.03 5.21 3.02
N THR A 160 -8.85 3.93 3.33
CA THR A 160 -9.83 3.10 4.04
C THR A 160 -10.36 3.62 5.38
N PRO A 161 -9.65 4.48 6.15
CA PRO A 161 -10.21 5.07 7.37
C PRO A 161 -11.54 5.80 7.17
N ILE A 162 -11.83 6.36 5.99
CA ILE A 162 -13.11 7.06 5.73
C ILE A 162 -14.36 6.19 5.93
N LEU A 163 -14.19 4.86 5.92
CA LEU A 163 -15.27 3.91 6.12
C LEU A 163 -15.67 3.73 7.60
N LEU A 164 -14.95 4.35 8.52
CA LEU A 164 -15.15 4.21 9.96
C LEU A 164 -15.52 5.55 10.58
N PRO A 165 -16.40 5.57 11.61
CA PRO A 165 -16.89 6.80 12.23
C PRO A 165 -15.90 7.33 13.29
N TYR A 166 -14.62 7.37 12.96
CA TYR A 166 -13.54 7.84 13.84
C TYR A 166 -12.86 9.07 13.25
N ASP A 167 -12.21 9.85 14.11
CA ASP A 167 -11.39 10.98 13.68
C ASP A 167 -10.28 10.50 12.75
N ALA A 168 -10.04 11.27 11.69
CA ALA A 168 -9.03 10.92 10.70
C ALA A 168 -7.64 10.74 11.34
N PRO A 169 -6.90 9.69 10.97
CA PRO A 169 -5.52 9.54 11.40
C PRO A 169 -4.66 10.64 10.78
N ASP A 170 -3.52 10.95 11.42
CA ASP A 170 -2.57 11.97 10.95
C ASP A 170 -1.77 11.49 9.73
N LEU A 171 -2.47 11.19 8.63
CA LEU A 171 -1.84 10.81 7.35
C LEU A 171 -1.59 12.06 6.51
N ASP A 172 -0.36 12.19 6.03
CA ASP A 172 0.06 13.26 5.12
C ASP A 172 -0.45 13.06 3.69
N PHE A 173 -0.68 11.79 3.31
CA PHE A 173 -1.24 11.41 2.03
C PHE A 173 -2.02 10.10 2.13
N VAL A 174 -3.00 9.94 1.25
CA VAL A 174 -3.79 8.71 1.14
C VAL A 174 -3.75 8.14 -0.27
N THR A 175 -4.00 6.84 -0.39
CA THR A 175 -4.04 6.16 -1.69
C THR A 175 -5.43 5.66 -2.05
N TYR A 176 -5.83 5.93 -3.29
CA TYR A 176 -7.04 5.41 -3.93
C TYR A 176 -6.71 5.12 -5.40
N VAL A 177 -7.11 3.96 -5.90
CA VAL A 177 -6.56 3.37 -7.13
C VAL A 177 -7.66 2.99 -8.11
N PRO A 178 -7.39 3.03 -9.44
CA PRO A 178 -8.33 2.51 -10.43
C PRO A 178 -8.58 1.02 -10.23
N THR A 179 -9.80 0.62 -10.57
CA THR A 179 -10.17 -0.79 -10.63
C THR A 179 -9.57 -1.44 -11.88
N SER A 180 -9.44 -2.77 -11.84
CA SER A 180 -9.01 -3.55 -13.00
C SER A 180 -9.96 -3.40 -14.21
N GLU A 181 -11.24 -3.14 -13.97
CA GLU A 181 -12.23 -2.91 -15.03
C GLU A 181 -11.99 -1.57 -15.73
N GLU A 182 -11.72 -0.51 -14.97
CA GLU A 182 -11.39 0.81 -15.53
C GLU A 182 -10.10 0.75 -16.37
N VAL A 183 -9.09 0.01 -15.89
CA VAL A 183 -7.86 -0.23 -16.65
C VAL A 183 -8.13 -0.99 -17.94
N PHE A 184 -8.86 -2.11 -17.87
CA PHE A 184 -9.14 -2.95 -19.03
C PHE A 184 -9.90 -2.18 -20.12
N ASN A 185 -10.95 -1.46 -19.70
CA ASN A 185 -11.81 -0.70 -20.61
C ASN A 185 -11.20 0.66 -21.00
N ARG A 186 -10.13 1.10 -20.33
CA ARG A 186 -9.56 2.45 -20.43
C ARG A 186 -10.61 3.54 -20.25
N ARG A 187 -11.53 3.30 -19.32
CA ARG A 187 -12.68 4.15 -19.03
C ARG A 187 -12.90 4.18 -17.54
N PHE A 188 -12.78 5.37 -16.96
CA PHE A 188 -13.02 5.59 -15.54
C PHE A 188 -14.51 5.76 -15.24
N ASP A 189 -14.90 5.39 -14.02
CA ASP A 189 -16.21 5.70 -13.47
C ASP A 189 -16.19 7.13 -12.91
N GLU A 190 -16.54 8.12 -13.73
CA GLU A 190 -16.51 9.55 -13.36
C GLU A 190 -17.27 9.84 -12.06
N ASP A 191 -18.52 9.36 -11.95
CA ASP A 191 -19.37 9.60 -10.78
C ASP A 191 -18.78 8.92 -9.54
N GLY A 192 -18.29 7.68 -9.68
CA GLY A 192 -17.66 6.94 -8.59
C GLY A 192 -16.37 7.60 -8.08
N TRP A 193 -15.55 8.16 -8.97
CA TRP A 193 -14.36 8.91 -8.59
C TRP A 193 -14.68 10.24 -7.92
N ASP A 194 -15.69 10.96 -8.41
CA ASP A 194 -16.11 12.23 -7.82
C ASP A 194 -16.65 12.01 -6.40
N GLU A 195 -17.47 10.97 -6.20
CA GLU A 195 -17.95 10.56 -4.88
C GLU A 195 -16.79 10.16 -3.96
N ALA A 196 -15.88 9.29 -4.42
CA ALA A 196 -14.75 8.83 -3.62
C ALA A 196 -13.82 9.99 -3.21
N VAL A 197 -13.49 10.90 -4.12
CA VAL A 197 -12.67 12.07 -3.80
C VAL A 197 -13.40 12.98 -2.81
N GLU A 198 -14.70 13.23 -2.98
CA GLU A 198 -15.47 14.03 -2.03
C GLU A 198 -15.46 13.41 -0.62
N GLU A 199 -15.67 12.10 -0.50
CA GLU A 199 -15.62 11.39 0.78
C GLU A 199 -14.24 11.47 1.43
N ILE A 200 -13.17 11.30 0.65
CA ILE A 200 -11.79 11.45 1.13
C ILE A 200 -11.57 12.87 1.66
N ARG A 201 -11.96 13.89 0.90
CA ARG A 201 -11.80 15.30 1.31
C ARG A 201 -12.64 15.64 2.52
N ARG A 202 -13.82 15.04 2.66
CA ARG A 202 -14.68 15.20 3.84
C ARG A 202 -14.05 14.59 5.10
N GLY A 203 -13.42 13.42 4.96
CA GLY A 203 -12.77 12.72 6.07
C GLY A 203 -11.42 13.32 6.46
N PHE A 204 -10.57 13.62 5.48
CA PHE A 204 -9.16 13.99 5.69
C PHE A 204 -8.85 15.48 5.43
N GLY A 205 -9.82 16.27 4.98
CA GLY A 205 -9.56 17.64 4.54
C GLY A 205 -8.78 17.68 3.23
N ASP A 206 -7.84 18.61 3.10
CA ASP A 206 -7.07 18.82 1.86
C ASP A 206 -5.83 17.90 1.75
N VAL A 207 -5.98 16.62 2.10
CA VAL A 207 -4.89 15.62 2.07
C VAL A 207 -4.40 15.32 0.65
N LEU A 208 -3.11 15.02 0.47
CA LEU A 208 -2.64 14.57 -0.84
C LEU A 208 -3.26 13.19 -1.18
N ILE A 209 -3.95 13.08 -2.31
CA ILE A 209 -4.48 11.81 -2.81
C ILE A 209 -3.55 11.32 -3.92
N LEU A 210 -2.96 10.14 -3.72
CA LEU A 210 -2.17 9.45 -4.73
C LEU A 210 -2.96 8.29 -5.34
N ALA A 211 -2.87 8.16 -6.65
CA ALA A 211 -3.34 6.98 -7.37
C ALA A 211 -2.17 6.28 -8.05
N PHE A 212 -2.19 4.96 -8.10
CA PHE A 212 -1.23 4.14 -8.83
C PHE A 212 -1.92 2.87 -9.31
N LEU A 213 -1.26 2.11 -10.19
CA LEU A 213 -1.77 0.80 -10.60
C LEU A 213 -1.46 -0.23 -9.52
N ASP A 214 -2.47 -0.63 -8.76
CA ASP A 214 -2.29 -1.61 -7.69
C ASP A 214 -1.79 -2.96 -8.21
N SER A 215 -0.95 -3.60 -7.40
CA SER A 215 -0.26 -4.85 -7.69
C SER A 215 -0.82 -5.94 -6.78
N GLY A 216 -1.06 -7.13 -7.34
CA GLY A 216 -1.58 -8.26 -6.58
C GLY A 216 -0.97 -9.59 -7.00
N PRO A 217 -1.33 -10.69 -6.32
CA PRO A 217 -0.77 -12.02 -6.61
C PRO A 217 -1.14 -12.51 -8.02
N THR A 218 -2.23 -12.00 -8.59
CA THR A 218 -2.71 -12.43 -9.91
C THR A 218 -2.65 -11.33 -10.96
N VAL A 219 -2.68 -11.75 -12.22
CA VAL A 219 -2.81 -10.86 -13.40
C VAL A 219 -4.13 -10.08 -13.45
N ARG A 220 -5.06 -10.33 -12.51
CA ARG A 220 -6.34 -9.60 -12.41
C ARG A 220 -6.25 -8.30 -11.60
N SER A 221 -5.10 -8.01 -11.00
CA SER A 221 -4.84 -6.69 -10.38
C SER A 221 -4.81 -5.57 -11.45
N PRO A 222 -5.00 -4.29 -11.08
CA PRO A 222 -4.91 -3.18 -12.02
C PRO A 222 -3.61 -3.17 -12.84
N LEU A 223 -2.46 -3.40 -12.20
CA LEU A 223 -1.19 -3.53 -12.91
C LEU A 223 -1.11 -4.80 -13.77
N GLY A 224 -1.63 -5.92 -13.25
CA GLY A 224 -1.73 -7.17 -14.01
C GLY A 224 -2.50 -6.97 -15.31
N VAL A 225 -3.67 -6.36 -15.25
CA VAL A 225 -4.49 -6.05 -16.43
C VAL A 225 -3.77 -5.08 -17.36
N PHE A 226 -3.20 -4.00 -16.82
CA PHE A 226 -2.45 -3.03 -17.60
C PHE A 226 -1.33 -3.68 -18.41
N SER A 227 -0.55 -4.57 -17.78
CA SER A 227 0.62 -5.21 -18.39
C SER A 227 0.27 -6.40 -19.29
N GLN A 228 -0.76 -7.17 -18.94
CA GLN A 228 -1.06 -8.45 -19.59
C GLN A 228 -2.18 -8.37 -20.63
N ASN A 229 -3.08 -7.40 -20.52
CA ASN A 229 -4.25 -7.28 -21.40
C ASN A 229 -4.16 -6.12 -22.40
N LEU A 230 -3.44 -5.05 -22.07
CA LEU A 230 -3.26 -3.91 -22.97
C LEU A 230 -1.99 -4.09 -23.81
N THR A 231 -2.07 -3.76 -25.09
CA THR A 231 -0.88 -3.64 -25.93
C THR A 231 -0.02 -2.45 -25.50
N SER A 232 1.25 -2.43 -25.87
CA SER A 232 2.17 -1.31 -25.58
C SER A 232 1.62 0.06 -25.97
N THR A 233 0.89 0.17 -27.09
CA THR A 233 0.22 1.42 -27.49
C THR A 233 -0.92 1.79 -26.56
N GLU A 234 -1.77 0.83 -26.23
CA GLU A 234 -2.91 1.04 -25.33
C GLU A 234 -2.47 1.36 -23.90
N GLN A 235 -1.35 0.80 -23.44
CA GLN A 235 -0.72 1.16 -22.18
C GLN A 235 -0.30 2.64 -22.16
N ARG A 236 0.35 3.12 -23.23
CA ARG A 236 0.72 4.54 -23.34
C ARG A 236 -0.49 5.46 -23.41
N GLU A 237 -1.55 5.05 -24.12
CA GLU A 237 -2.82 5.80 -24.17
C GLU A 237 -3.48 5.86 -22.79
N PHE A 238 -3.56 4.72 -22.10
CA PHE A 238 -4.10 4.64 -20.75
C PHE A 238 -3.34 5.56 -19.79
N LEU A 239 -2.00 5.57 -19.83
CA LEU A 239 -1.20 6.44 -18.96
C LEU A 239 -1.54 7.93 -19.17
N ARG A 240 -1.77 8.37 -20.42
CA ARG A 240 -2.18 9.75 -20.71
C ARG A 240 -3.59 10.04 -20.21
N LEU A 241 -4.52 9.12 -20.45
CA LEU A 241 -5.92 9.23 -20.05
C LEU A 241 -6.06 9.28 -18.53
N ALA A 242 -5.40 8.36 -17.82
CA ALA A 242 -5.37 8.33 -16.36
C ALA A 242 -4.73 9.60 -15.78
N ASP A 243 -3.66 10.09 -16.41
CA ASP A 243 -3.00 11.32 -15.95
C ASP A 243 -3.91 12.54 -15.96
N GLU A 244 -4.56 12.78 -17.10
CA GLU A 244 -5.49 13.88 -17.31
C GLU A 244 -6.71 13.75 -16.39
N PHE A 245 -7.35 12.57 -16.41
CA PHE A 245 -8.55 12.27 -15.62
C PHE A 245 -8.34 12.51 -14.11
N LEU A 246 -7.22 12.02 -13.58
CA LEU A 246 -6.91 12.13 -12.15
C LEU A 246 -6.49 13.56 -11.78
N GLN A 247 -5.73 14.23 -12.65
CA GLN A 247 -5.28 15.59 -12.42
C GLN A 247 -6.46 16.59 -12.34
N GLU A 248 -7.48 16.42 -13.19
CA GLU A 248 -8.70 17.24 -13.15
C GLU A 248 -9.44 17.16 -11.81
N ARG A 249 -9.25 16.05 -11.07
CA ARG A 249 -9.86 15.79 -9.75
C ARG A 249 -8.92 16.08 -8.58
N GLY A 250 -7.76 16.69 -8.84
CA GLY A 250 -6.76 16.97 -7.80
C GLY A 250 -6.13 15.70 -7.20
N VAL A 251 -6.10 14.61 -7.97
CA VAL A 251 -5.45 13.34 -7.62
C VAL A 251 -4.13 13.22 -8.37
N VAL A 252 -3.05 12.88 -7.67
CA VAL A 252 -1.73 12.72 -8.28
C VAL A 252 -1.53 11.28 -8.70
N PHE A 253 -1.43 11.06 -10.02
CA PHE A 253 -1.06 9.75 -10.55
C PHE A 253 0.44 9.48 -10.40
N ALA A 254 0.79 8.46 -9.63
CA ALA A 254 2.13 7.90 -9.50
C ALA A 254 2.33 6.79 -10.54
N TYR A 255 3.12 7.09 -11.58
CA TYR A 255 3.32 6.18 -12.71
C TYR A 255 4.12 4.92 -12.32
N PRO A 256 3.77 3.74 -12.89
CA PRO A 256 4.58 2.54 -12.73
C PRO A 256 5.87 2.65 -13.55
N VAL A 257 7.03 2.80 -12.90
CA VAL A 257 8.32 2.89 -13.60
C VAL A 257 9.03 1.54 -13.65
N HIS A 258 9.15 0.88 -12.49
CA HIS A 258 9.87 -0.38 -12.34
C HIS A 258 9.49 -1.08 -11.03
N GLY A 259 9.59 -2.41 -11.01
CA GLY A 259 9.69 -3.18 -9.77
C GLY A 259 8.37 -3.57 -9.12
N MET A 260 7.25 -3.44 -9.83
CA MET A 260 5.94 -3.86 -9.35
C MET A 260 5.60 -5.26 -9.91
N TRP A 261 4.95 -6.12 -9.11
CA TRP A 261 4.66 -7.51 -9.48
C TRP A 261 3.46 -7.60 -10.44
N MET A 262 3.64 -8.24 -11.60
CA MET A 262 2.56 -8.35 -12.60
C MET A 262 1.58 -9.51 -12.33
N GLY A 263 1.85 -10.33 -11.30
CA GLY A 263 1.09 -11.52 -10.97
C GLY A 263 1.81 -12.82 -11.33
N ASP A 264 1.47 -13.90 -10.64
CA ASP A 264 2.14 -15.20 -10.75
C ASP A 264 1.92 -15.85 -12.13
N GLU A 265 0.76 -15.60 -12.73
CA GLU A 265 0.36 -16.10 -14.03
C GLU A 265 0.79 -15.20 -15.19
N ALA A 266 1.58 -14.14 -14.92
CA ALA A 266 2.05 -13.24 -15.98
C ALA A 266 2.85 -14.03 -17.03
N THR A 267 2.50 -13.80 -18.30
CA THR A 267 3.12 -14.46 -19.46
C THR A 267 3.89 -13.47 -20.33
N ILE A 268 3.47 -12.20 -20.33
CA ILE A 268 4.24 -11.10 -20.89
C ILE A 268 5.22 -10.65 -19.81
N LEU A 269 6.48 -11.05 -19.95
CA LEU A 269 7.53 -10.82 -18.98
C LEU A 269 8.45 -9.69 -19.43
N SER A 270 8.86 -8.84 -18.50
CA SER A 270 9.89 -7.82 -18.76
C SER A 270 11.17 -8.50 -19.24
N TYR A 271 11.64 -8.08 -20.43
CA TYR A 271 12.81 -8.65 -21.09
C TYR A 271 12.70 -10.17 -21.29
N ARG A 272 11.48 -10.69 -21.40
CA ARG A 272 11.13 -12.12 -21.51
C ARG A 272 11.59 -12.98 -20.33
N LYS A 273 11.85 -12.37 -19.17
CA LYS A 273 12.52 -13.06 -18.05
C LYS A 273 11.88 -12.79 -16.69
N SER A 274 11.40 -11.58 -16.45
CA SER A 274 10.95 -11.16 -15.13
C SER A 274 9.46 -10.86 -15.10
N ARG A 275 8.80 -11.28 -14.03
CA ARG A 275 7.41 -10.89 -13.69
C ARG A 275 7.32 -9.53 -13.00
N MET A 276 8.46 -8.87 -12.76
CA MET A 276 8.49 -7.49 -12.31
C MET A 276 8.31 -6.56 -13.51
N TYR A 277 7.32 -5.68 -13.47
CA TYR A 277 7.09 -4.67 -14.49
C TYR A 277 8.30 -3.75 -14.65
N ASP A 278 8.64 -3.43 -15.90
CA ASP A 278 9.69 -2.47 -16.23
C ASP A 278 9.26 -1.64 -17.45
N SER A 279 9.10 -0.33 -17.25
CA SER A 279 8.69 0.59 -18.32
C SER A 279 9.67 0.68 -19.50
N LEU A 280 10.92 0.23 -19.33
CA LEU A 280 11.94 0.16 -20.38
C LEU A 280 11.95 -1.20 -21.11
N ALA A 281 11.17 -2.18 -20.68
CA ALA A 281 11.10 -3.47 -21.36
C ALA A 281 10.45 -3.32 -22.75
N PRO A 282 10.98 -3.94 -23.81
CA PRO A 282 10.41 -3.86 -25.16
C PRO A 282 8.97 -4.38 -25.27
N GLU A 283 8.54 -5.22 -24.31
CA GLU A 283 7.17 -5.70 -24.22
C GLU A 283 6.17 -4.58 -23.85
N PHE A 284 6.63 -3.54 -23.15
CA PHE A 284 5.79 -2.47 -22.60
C PHE A 284 6.08 -1.09 -23.21
N GLU A 285 7.35 -0.69 -23.30
CA GLU A 285 7.80 0.57 -23.92
C GLU A 285 7.00 1.82 -23.48
N THR A 286 6.81 1.99 -22.18
CA THR A 286 6.01 3.07 -21.60
C THR A 286 6.87 4.21 -21.04
N TYR A 287 8.17 3.99 -20.82
CA TYR A 287 9.06 4.93 -20.14
C TYR A 287 9.05 6.35 -20.74
N GLU A 288 9.15 6.48 -22.06
CA GLU A 288 9.18 7.78 -22.72
C GLU A 288 7.87 8.56 -22.50
N THR A 289 6.72 7.86 -22.54
CA THR A 289 5.42 8.47 -22.22
C THR A 289 5.38 8.95 -20.77
N ILE A 290 5.87 8.14 -19.83
CA ILE A 290 5.94 8.50 -18.40
C ILE A 290 6.83 9.73 -18.22
N ARG A 291 8.00 9.77 -18.88
CA ARG A 291 8.92 10.91 -18.80
C ARG A 291 8.27 12.20 -19.32
N GLU A 292 7.60 12.14 -20.48
CA GLU A 292 6.89 13.27 -21.07
C GLU A 292 5.76 13.80 -20.17
N LEU A 293 5.01 12.91 -19.51
CA LEU A 293 3.93 13.29 -18.60
C LEU A 293 4.50 13.92 -17.31
N ALA A 294 5.52 13.30 -16.72
CA ALA A 294 6.19 13.82 -15.53
C ALA A 294 6.81 15.21 -15.75
N GLN A 295 7.47 15.43 -16.90
CA GLN A 295 8.06 16.74 -17.25
C GLN A 295 7.01 17.84 -17.42
N ARG A 296 5.84 17.50 -17.98
CA ARG A 296 4.72 18.44 -18.11
C ARG A 296 4.21 18.91 -16.75
N LYS A 297 4.18 18.02 -15.75
CA LYS A 297 3.77 18.36 -14.37
C LYS A 297 4.81 19.19 -13.62
N GLY A 298 6.10 18.92 -13.84
CA GLY A 298 7.20 19.65 -13.22
C GLY A 298 7.39 21.09 -13.71
N GLY A 299 6.71 21.46 -14.81
CA GLY A 299 6.84 22.78 -15.42
C GLY A 299 8.14 22.96 -16.19
N GLY A 300 8.40 22.09 -17.19
CA GLY A 300 9.52 22.24 -18.15
C GLY A 300 10.86 21.71 -17.66
#